data_AF-A0A958A267-F1
#
_entry.id   AF-A0A958A267-F1
#
_cell.length_a   1.000
_cell.length_b   1.000
_cell.length_c   1.000
_cell.angle_alpha   90.00
_cell.angle_beta   90.00
_cell.angle_gamma   90.00
#
_symmetry.space_group_name_H-M   'P 1'
#
loop_
_entity.id
_entity.type
_entity.pdbx_description
1 polymer ?
#
loop_
_entity_poly.entity_id
_entity_poly.type
_entity_poly.pdbx_seq_one_letter_code
_entity_poly.pdbx_strand_id
1 'polypeptide(L)'
;AAGLFDKILVDAPCSCEGTTRKEPNIIERTGEAVSCKKSGSQKALLRKAVQLCRPGGRIVYATCTYAPEENELVVDAVLRDYPSVRLVGAEIKGLQTSAGITAWQGQALDPSLRLAIRIWPHHNDTGGFFIAVLEKDNHEASRLNSESSADAPVAVEWPANISPEARDLSQAVLDRFGLSIDNVPPNVLFQPSNWRIYLVNPDHRPCPAPTPDASGMIFIKTKGKYPKLSTAAAQLFGGQATRNYLELDDQQAALYLARQEFNVPAAQSRFCTGPGYVLMRYRGFTLGVAVYYPHQEEAGGIVQSLFPKGWSPVKG
;
A
#
# COMPACT_ATOMS: atom_id res chain seq x y z
N ALA A 1 -22.56 13.69 7.50
CA ALA A 1 -21.14 14.10 7.45
C ALA A 1 -20.56 13.72 6.10
N ALA A 2 -19.86 14.63 5.41
CA ALA A 2 -19.13 14.29 4.19
C ALA A 2 -17.99 13.32 4.53
N GLY A 3 -17.77 12.30 3.69
CA GLY A 3 -16.69 11.33 3.87
C GLY A 3 -15.29 11.96 3.83
N LEU A 4 -14.25 11.18 4.12
CA LEU A 4 -12.85 11.64 4.11
C LEU A 4 -12.08 11.19 2.86
N PHE A 5 -12.56 10.19 2.13
CA PHE A 5 -11.81 9.56 1.04
C PHE A 5 -12.42 9.86 -0.33
N ASP A 6 -11.56 10.23 -1.28
CA ASP A 6 -11.93 10.40 -2.69
C ASP A 6 -12.10 9.04 -3.39
N LYS A 7 -11.36 8.02 -2.95
CA LYS A 7 -11.40 6.67 -3.50
C LYS A 7 -11.34 5.64 -2.37
N ILE A 8 -12.21 4.63 -2.43
CA ILE A 8 -12.25 3.52 -1.47
C ILE A 8 -12.25 2.20 -2.23
N LEU A 9 -11.46 1.24 -1.78
CA LEU A 9 -11.51 -0.15 -2.22
C LEU A 9 -12.09 -1.00 -1.10
N VAL A 10 -13.17 -1.72 -1.40
CA VAL A 10 -13.77 -2.75 -0.57
C VAL A 10 -13.50 -4.10 -1.22
N ASP A 11 -12.30 -4.64 -0.97
CA ASP A 11 -12.00 -6.05 -1.26
C ASP A 11 -12.58 -6.90 -0.13
N ALA A 12 -13.76 -7.47 -0.38
CA ALA A 12 -14.60 -7.99 0.68
C ALA A 12 -14.22 -9.45 1.02
N PRO A 13 -14.17 -9.83 2.31
CA PRO A 13 -14.02 -11.23 2.68
C PRO A 13 -15.21 -12.03 2.12
N CYS A 14 -14.93 -13.01 1.24
CA CYS A 14 -15.95 -13.75 0.50
C CYS A 14 -15.78 -15.27 0.63
N SER A 15 -16.60 -16.06 -0.07
CA SER A 15 -16.48 -17.53 -0.11
C SER A 15 -15.24 -18.02 -0.86
N CYS A 16 -14.61 -17.15 -1.67
CA CYS A 16 -13.39 -17.41 -2.42
C CYS A 16 -13.51 -18.51 -3.50
N GLU A 17 -14.69 -18.75 -4.06
CA GLU A 17 -14.87 -19.74 -5.15
C GLU A 17 -13.96 -19.48 -6.37
N GLY A 18 -13.59 -18.21 -6.60
CA GLY A 18 -12.66 -17.77 -7.62
C GLY A 18 -11.21 -18.22 -7.43
N THR A 19 -10.84 -18.71 -6.25
CA THR A 19 -9.46 -19.14 -5.92
C THR A 19 -9.22 -20.63 -6.07
N THR A 20 -10.21 -21.39 -6.55
CA THR A 20 -10.16 -22.86 -6.74
C THR A 20 -8.94 -23.39 -7.48
N ARG A 21 -8.39 -22.64 -8.45
CA ARG A 21 -7.13 -23.01 -9.13
C ARG A 21 -5.90 -22.99 -8.21
N LYS A 22 -5.90 -22.14 -7.18
CA LYS A 22 -4.83 -22.03 -6.17
C LYS A 22 -5.08 -22.94 -4.97
N GLU A 23 -6.33 -23.04 -4.52
CA GLU A 23 -6.75 -23.86 -3.38
C GLU A 23 -7.98 -24.72 -3.78
N PRO A 24 -7.76 -25.93 -4.32
CA PRO A 24 -8.85 -26.76 -4.84
C PRO A 24 -9.93 -27.11 -3.81
N ASN A 25 -9.56 -27.26 -2.55
CA ASN A 25 -10.45 -27.67 -1.46
C ASN A 25 -11.40 -26.56 -0.99
N ILE A 26 -11.32 -25.35 -1.56
CA ILE A 26 -12.22 -24.25 -1.18
C ILE A 26 -13.68 -24.58 -1.48
N ILE A 27 -13.94 -25.35 -2.55
CA ILE A 27 -15.31 -25.71 -3.00
C ILE A 27 -16.07 -26.43 -1.88
N GLU A 28 -15.40 -27.33 -1.16
CA GLU A 28 -15.99 -28.11 -0.06
C GLU A 28 -16.44 -27.22 1.13
N ARG A 29 -15.92 -26.00 1.20
CA ARG A 29 -16.17 -25.02 2.27
C ARG A 29 -17.06 -23.86 1.81
N THR A 30 -17.58 -23.93 0.59
CA THR A 30 -18.45 -22.92 -0.02
C THR A 30 -19.87 -23.45 -0.21
N GLY A 31 -20.81 -22.56 -0.54
CA GLY A 31 -22.21 -22.89 -0.75
C GLY A 31 -23.13 -21.74 -0.36
N GLU A 32 -24.39 -21.82 -0.78
CA GLU A 32 -25.38 -20.74 -0.63
C GLU A 32 -25.50 -20.23 0.81
N ALA A 33 -25.58 -21.12 1.80
CA ALA A 33 -25.67 -20.73 3.21
C ALA A 33 -24.44 -19.93 3.68
N VAL A 34 -23.24 -20.28 3.18
CA VAL A 34 -21.99 -19.57 3.48
C VAL A 34 -21.99 -18.20 2.83
N SER A 35 -22.37 -18.13 1.55
CA SER A 35 -22.46 -16.88 0.78
C SER A 35 -23.49 -15.92 1.36
N CYS A 36 -24.67 -16.40 1.72
CA CYS A 36 -25.70 -15.63 2.43
C CYS A 36 -25.18 -15.06 3.75
N LYS A 37 -24.48 -15.86 4.55
CA LYS A 37 -23.88 -15.39 5.82
C LYS A 37 -22.83 -14.29 5.60
N LYS A 38 -21.99 -14.43 4.57
CA LYS A 38 -20.94 -13.45 4.23
C LYS A 38 -21.54 -12.15 3.68
N SER A 39 -22.63 -12.25 2.91
CA SER A 39 -23.33 -11.09 2.32
C SER A 39 -23.71 -10.02 3.35
N GLY A 40 -24.08 -10.42 4.57
CA GLY A 40 -24.44 -9.48 5.64
C GLY A 40 -23.27 -8.57 6.03
N SER A 41 -22.08 -9.15 6.20
CA SER A 41 -20.86 -8.40 6.52
C SER A 41 -20.39 -7.55 5.33
N GLN A 42 -20.51 -8.08 4.11
CA GLN A 42 -20.15 -7.38 2.88
C GLN A 42 -21.03 -6.14 2.64
N LYS A 43 -22.35 -6.27 2.87
CA LYS A 43 -23.28 -5.12 2.85
C LYS A 43 -22.86 -4.09 3.90
N ALA A 44 -22.58 -4.50 5.13
CA ALA A 44 -22.13 -3.56 6.18
C ALA A 44 -20.85 -2.81 5.79
N LEU A 45 -19.85 -3.51 5.23
CA LEU A 45 -18.60 -2.91 4.75
C LEU A 45 -18.85 -1.93 3.61
N LEU A 46 -19.65 -2.29 2.60
CA LEU A 46 -19.92 -1.44 1.46
C LEU A 46 -20.74 -0.20 1.84
N ARG A 47 -21.74 -0.34 2.73
CA ARG A 47 -22.46 0.82 3.31
C ARG A 47 -21.52 1.75 4.06
N LYS A 48 -20.57 1.21 4.84
CA LYS A 48 -19.58 2.02 5.54
C LYS A 48 -18.66 2.76 4.56
N ALA A 49 -18.27 2.12 3.47
CA ALA A 49 -17.51 2.77 2.40
C ALA A 49 -18.30 3.95 1.79
N VAL A 50 -19.60 3.80 1.52
CA VAL A 50 -20.45 4.91 1.04
C VAL A 50 -20.46 6.09 2.00
N GLN A 51 -20.52 5.84 3.31
CA GLN A 51 -20.47 6.89 4.33
C GLN A 51 -19.11 7.60 4.38
N LEU A 52 -18.02 6.84 4.24
CA LEU A 52 -16.64 7.36 4.28
C LEU A 52 -16.20 8.00 2.96
N CYS A 53 -16.94 7.78 1.87
CA CYS A 53 -16.67 8.36 0.57
C CYS A 53 -17.17 9.80 0.48
N ARG A 54 -16.31 10.69 -0.03
CA ARG A 54 -16.66 12.07 -0.34
C ARG A 54 -17.68 12.13 -1.49
N PRO A 55 -18.55 13.15 -1.53
CA PRO A 55 -19.31 13.47 -2.74
C PRO A 55 -18.36 13.60 -3.95
N GLY A 56 -18.71 12.98 -5.08
CA GLY A 56 -17.87 12.87 -6.28
C GLY A 56 -16.81 11.77 -6.22
N GLY A 57 -16.65 11.11 -5.06
CA GLY A 57 -15.69 10.03 -4.88
C GLY A 57 -16.15 8.71 -5.49
N ARG A 58 -15.20 7.78 -5.61
CA ARG A 58 -15.43 6.44 -6.16
C ARG A 58 -15.20 5.34 -5.15
N ILE A 59 -16.01 4.30 -5.24
CA ILE A 59 -15.92 3.09 -4.41
C ILE A 59 -15.81 1.91 -5.34
N VAL A 60 -14.77 1.10 -5.19
CA VAL A 60 -14.64 -0.18 -5.88
C VAL A 60 -15.03 -1.26 -4.89
N TYR A 61 -16.11 -1.98 -5.17
CA TYR A 61 -16.46 -3.21 -4.48
C TYR A 61 -15.94 -4.40 -5.27
N ALA A 62 -15.25 -5.32 -4.60
CA ALA A 62 -14.61 -6.46 -5.24
C ALA A 62 -14.71 -7.72 -4.38
N THR A 63 -14.84 -8.87 -5.06
CA THR A 63 -14.78 -10.19 -4.44
C THR A 63 -14.06 -11.18 -5.37
N CYS A 64 -13.50 -12.24 -4.79
CA CYS A 64 -12.99 -13.40 -5.54
C CYS A 64 -13.97 -14.59 -5.50
N THR A 65 -15.28 -14.32 -5.61
CA THR A 65 -16.33 -15.37 -5.64
C THR A 65 -17.27 -15.19 -6.84
N TYR A 66 -17.97 -16.27 -7.23
CA TYR A 66 -18.96 -16.24 -8.31
C TYR A 66 -20.37 -15.97 -7.80
N ALA A 67 -20.65 -16.32 -6.54
CA ALA A 67 -21.96 -16.27 -5.88
C ALA A 67 -22.65 -14.90 -6.01
N PRO A 68 -23.83 -14.81 -6.67
CA PRO A 68 -24.61 -13.58 -6.75
C PRO A 68 -25.04 -13.02 -5.39
N GLU A 69 -25.19 -13.86 -4.37
CA GLU A 69 -25.48 -13.50 -2.98
C GLU A 69 -24.43 -12.55 -2.39
N GLU A 70 -23.18 -12.71 -2.82
CA GLU A 70 -22.03 -11.91 -2.40
C GLU A 70 -21.71 -10.80 -3.40
N ASN A 71 -22.22 -10.87 -4.62
CA ASN A 71 -21.90 -9.94 -5.69
C ASN A 71 -23.05 -8.96 -5.94
N GLU A 72 -23.91 -9.26 -6.92
CA GLU A 72 -24.98 -8.36 -7.35
C GLU A 72 -26.01 -8.09 -6.26
N LEU A 73 -26.35 -9.08 -5.42
CA LEU A 73 -27.29 -8.88 -4.32
C LEU A 73 -26.75 -7.97 -3.21
N VAL A 74 -25.43 -7.88 -3.04
CA VAL A 74 -24.80 -6.91 -2.12
C VAL A 74 -24.88 -5.51 -2.72
N VAL A 75 -24.50 -5.36 -3.98
CA VAL A 75 -24.50 -4.06 -4.67
C VAL A 75 -25.92 -3.51 -4.81
N ASP A 76 -26.88 -4.34 -5.25
CA ASP A 76 -28.30 -3.99 -5.39
C ASP A 76 -28.89 -3.48 -4.06
N ALA A 77 -28.59 -4.17 -2.95
CA ALA A 77 -29.05 -3.74 -1.63
C ALA A 77 -28.48 -2.35 -1.26
N VAL A 78 -27.21 -2.08 -1.56
CA VAL A 78 -26.60 -0.77 -1.25
C VAL A 78 -27.13 0.33 -2.16
N LEU A 79 -27.37 0.06 -3.45
CA LEU A 79 -27.98 1.03 -4.37
C LEU A 79 -29.38 1.45 -3.90
N ARG A 80 -30.17 0.49 -3.39
CA ARG A 80 -31.49 0.78 -2.79
C ARG A 80 -31.40 1.64 -1.52
N ASP A 81 -30.40 1.39 -0.69
CA ASP A 81 -30.21 2.15 0.56
C ASP A 81 -29.66 3.56 0.33
N TYR A 82 -28.93 3.77 -0.78
CA TYR A 82 -28.23 5.04 -1.08
C TYR A 82 -28.56 5.54 -2.50
N PRO A 83 -29.67 6.27 -2.69
CA PRO A 83 -30.04 6.83 -3.99
C PRO A 83 -29.03 7.84 -4.57
N SER A 84 -28.13 8.38 -3.74
CA SER A 84 -27.04 9.26 -4.14
C SER A 84 -25.82 8.52 -4.66
N VAL A 85 -25.90 7.20 -4.83
CA VAL A 85 -24.83 6.35 -5.34
C VAL A 85 -25.32 5.65 -6.60
N ARG A 86 -24.46 5.63 -7.63
CA ARG A 86 -24.75 4.96 -8.90
C ARG A 86 -23.58 4.11 -9.36
N LEU A 87 -23.86 3.06 -10.12
CA LEU A 87 -22.84 2.29 -10.81
C LEU A 87 -22.29 3.07 -12.01
N VAL A 88 -20.97 2.99 -12.19
CA VAL A 88 -20.26 3.53 -13.35
C VAL A 88 -19.53 2.41 -14.06
N GLY A 89 -19.60 2.40 -15.39
CA GLY A 89 -18.87 1.42 -16.20
C GLY A 89 -17.36 1.59 -16.05
N ALA A 90 -16.64 0.48 -16.06
CA ALA A 90 -15.19 0.43 -16.07
C ALA A 90 -14.72 -0.64 -17.06
N GLU A 91 -13.49 -0.49 -17.53
CA GLU A 91 -12.85 -1.44 -18.44
C GLU A 91 -11.46 -1.81 -17.91
N ILE A 92 -11.12 -3.09 -18.00
CA ILE A 92 -9.80 -3.59 -17.61
C ILE A 92 -9.09 -4.06 -18.88
N LYS A 93 -8.18 -3.23 -19.37
CA LYS A 93 -7.43 -3.51 -20.61
C LYS A 93 -6.69 -4.84 -20.49
N GLY A 94 -6.84 -5.68 -21.52
CA GLY A 94 -6.19 -6.99 -21.59
C GLY A 94 -6.94 -8.13 -20.92
N LEU A 95 -8.11 -7.89 -20.33
CA LEU A 95 -8.98 -8.94 -19.79
C LEU A 95 -10.31 -8.99 -20.53
N GLN A 96 -10.77 -10.20 -20.85
CA GLN A 96 -12.12 -10.48 -21.29
C GLN A 96 -13.07 -10.47 -20.09
N THR A 97 -14.07 -9.60 -20.12
CA THR A 97 -15.02 -9.42 -19.02
C THR A 97 -16.44 -9.72 -19.46
N SER A 98 -17.26 -10.25 -18.55
CA SER A 98 -18.71 -10.36 -18.72
C SER A 98 -19.43 -9.32 -17.86
N ALA A 99 -20.61 -8.91 -18.28
CA ALA A 99 -21.46 -8.04 -17.48
C ALA A 99 -21.94 -8.75 -16.20
N GLY A 100 -22.21 -7.99 -15.15
CA GLY A 100 -22.98 -8.45 -13.99
C GLY A 100 -24.40 -8.85 -14.38
N ILE A 101 -25.02 -9.70 -13.57
CA ILE A 101 -26.39 -10.16 -13.82
C ILE A 101 -27.42 -9.15 -13.28
N THR A 102 -28.57 -9.03 -13.95
CA THR A 102 -29.65 -8.11 -13.54
C THR A 102 -30.88 -8.85 -13.01
N ALA A 103 -30.78 -10.16 -12.82
CA ALA A 103 -31.81 -10.99 -12.18
C ALA A 103 -31.16 -12.21 -11.55
N TRP A 104 -31.70 -12.66 -10.42
CA TRP A 104 -31.24 -13.87 -9.72
C TRP A 104 -32.42 -14.54 -9.01
N GLN A 105 -32.55 -15.87 -9.14
CA GLN A 105 -33.61 -16.67 -8.52
C GLN A 105 -35.04 -16.09 -8.64
N GLY A 106 -35.38 -15.54 -9.81
CA GLY A 106 -36.71 -14.95 -10.07
C GLY A 106 -36.90 -13.52 -9.54
N GLN A 107 -35.90 -12.95 -8.86
CA GLN A 107 -35.89 -11.56 -8.45
C GLN A 107 -35.19 -10.69 -9.50
N ALA A 108 -35.86 -9.63 -9.95
CA ALA A 108 -35.24 -8.57 -10.75
C ALA A 108 -34.33 -7.70 -9.85
N LEU A 109 -33.15 -7.37 -10.35
CA LEU A 109 -32.17 -6.51 -9.69
C LEU A 109 -32.02 -5.19 -10.47
N ASP A 110 -31.31 -4.23 -9.90
CA ASP A 110 -31.03 -2.95 -10.56
C ASP A 110 -30.43 -3.16 -11.97
N PRO A 111 -31.04 -2.62 -13.04
CA PRO A 111 -30.56 -2.80 -14.41
C PRO A 111 -29.15 -2.28 -14.66
N SER A 112 -28.65 -1.37 -13.83
CA SER A 112 -27.29 -0.83 -13.92
C SER A 112 -26.22 -1.86 -13.49
N LEU A 113 -26.58 -2.98 -12.86
CA LEU A 113 -25.66 -4.07 -12.52
C LEU A 113 -24.95 -4.67 -13.74
N ARG A 114 -25.49 -4.49 -14.95
CA ARG A 114 -24.79 -4.81 -16.20
C ARG A 114 -23.45 -4.08 -16.37
N LEU A 115 -23.25 -2.97 -15.65
CA LEU A 115 -22.00 -2.20 -15.61
C LEU A 115 -20.96 -2.83 -14.67
N ALA A 116 -21.35 -3.77 -13.81
CA ALA A 116 -20.41 -4.56 -13.04
C ALA A 116 -19.67 -5.53 -13.95
N ILE A 117 -18.49 -5.94 -13.50
CA ILE A 117 -17.54 -6.76 -14.23
C ILE A 117 -17.44 -8.12 -13.55
N ARG A 118 -17.64 -9.18 -14.34
CA ARG A 118 -17.32 -10.56 -13.99
C ARG A 118 -16.11 -11.02 -14.79
N ILE A 119 -15.12 -11.54 -14.09
CA ILE A 119 -13.92 -12.17 -14.66
C ILE A 119 -14.06 -13.66 -14.44
N TRP A 120 -14.01 -14.41 -15.54
CA TRP A 120 -14.13 -15.86 -15.53
C TRP A 120 -12.79 -16.53 -15.83
N PRO A 121 -12.44 -17.63 -15.13
CA PRO A 121 -11.21 -18.37 -15.37
C PRO A 121 -11.03 -18.84 -16.81
N HIS A 122 -12.10 -19.33 -17.43
CA HIS A 122 -12.08 -19.93 -18.77
C HIS A 122 -11.93 -18.90 -19.90
N HIS A 123 -12.10 -17.59 -19.61
CA HIS A 123 -11.88 -16.53 -20.59
C HIS A 123 -10.46 -15.94 -20.54
N ASN A 124 -9.76 -16.07 -19.41
CA ASN A 124 -8.55 -15.27 -19.13
C ASN A 124 -7.37 -16.06 -18.55
N ASP A 125 -7.49 -17.38 -18.45
CA ASP A 125 -6.51 -18.25 -17.77
C ASP A 125 -6.08 -17.74 -16.38
N THR A 126 -7.06 -17.30 -15.59
CA THR A 126 -6.89 -16.68 -14.27
C THR A 126 -7.87 -17.28 -13.26
N GLY A 127 -7.93 -16.72 -12.05
CA GLY A 127 -9.01 -16.99 -11.10
C GLY A 127 -10.32 -16.28 -11.46
N GLY A 128 -11.33 -16.48 -10.64
CA GLY A 128 -12.62 -15.80 -10.71
C GLY A 128 -12.63 -14.49 -9.92
N PHE A 129 -13.31 -13.48 -10.44
CA PHE A 129 -13.43 -12.19 -9.75
C PHE A 129 -14.70 -11.42 -10.14
N PHE A 130 -15.21 -10.61 -9.21
CA PHE A 130 -16.32 -9.67 -9.44
C PHE A 130 -15.89 -8.27 -9.02
N ILE A 131 -16.26 -7.26 -9.80
CA ILE A 131 -15.92 -5.85 -9.55
C ILE A 131 -17.14 -4.98 -9.87
N ALA A 132 -17.50 -4.10 -8.95
CA ALA A 132 -18.48 -3.04 -9.17
C ALA A 132 -17.85 -1.69 -8.79
N VAL A 133 -17.92 -0.72 -9.70
CA VAL A 133 -17.45 0.64 -9.45
C VAL A 133 -18.65 1.54 -9.22
N LEU A 134 -18.75 2.11 -8.03
CA LEU A 134 -19.79 3.03 -7.63
C LEU A 134 -19.22 4.45 -7.56
N GLU A 135 -20.04 5.44 -7.91
CA GLU A 135 -19.74 6.86 -7.75
C GLU A 135 -20.81 7.52 -6.88
N LYS A 136 -20.38 8.33 -5.90
CA LYS A 136 -21.27 9.09 -5.03
C LYS A 136 -21.53 10.46 -5.64
N ASP A 137 -22.78 10.87 -5.74
CA ASP A 137 -23.18 12.13 -6.36
C ASP A 137 -22.59 13.35 -5.65
N ASN A 138 -22.31 14.40 -6.43
CA ASN A 138 -21.78 15.67 -5.93
C ASN A 138 -22.78 16.48 -5.09
N HIS A 139 -24.08 16.21 -5.23
CA HIS A 139 -25.17 17.06 -4.69
C HIS A 139 -25.39 16.95 -3.16
N GLU A 140 -24.75 15.98 -2.48
CA GLU A 140 -24.81 15.90 -1.01
C GLU A 140 -23.98 17.01 -0.34
N ALA A 141 -22.94 17.52 -0.99
CA ALA A 141 -22.11 18.61 -0.45
C ALA A 141 -22.90 19.93 -0.29
N SER A 142 -23.88 20.20 -1.15
CA SER A 142 -24.65 21.45 -1.12
C SER A 142 -25.75 21.50 -0.07
N ARG A 143 -26.28 20.33 0.37
CA ARG A 143 -27.30 20.27 1.44
C ARG A 143 -26.70 20.27 2.84
N LEU A 144 -25.52 19.65 3.00
CA LEU A 144 -24.80 19.62 4.28
C LEU A 144 -24.21 20.99 4.66
N ASN A 145 -23.94 21.87 3.69
CA ASN A 145 -23.46 23.23 3.95
C ASN A 145 -24.53 24.20 4.46
N SER A 146 -25.83 23.86 4.37
CA SER A 146 -26.92 24.70 4.89
C SER A 146 -27.41 24.28 6.28
N GLU A 147 -27.18 23.03 6.70
CA GLU A 147 -27.69 22.48 7.96
C GLU A 147 -26.71 21.45 8.56
N SER A 148 -25.59 21.89 9.15
CA SER A 148 -24.84 21.18 10.21
C SER A 148 -23.42 21.76 10.36
N SER A 149 -23.23 22.59 11.37
CA SER A 149 -21.92 22.95 11.91
C SER A 149 -21.57 22.15 13.18
N ALA A 150 -22.16 20.97 13.40
CA ALA A 150 -22.12 20.30 14.71
C ALA A 150 -21.46 18.90 14.75
N ASP A 151 -21.29 18.21 13.61
CA ASP A 151 -20.71 16.85 13.59
C ASP A 151 -19.74 16.62 12.42
N ALA A 152 -18.98 17.65 12.03
CA ALA A 152 -17.77 17.39 11.27
C ALA A 152 -16.86 16.52 12.14
N PRO A 153 -16.33 15.37 11.63
CA PRO A 153 -15.34 14.62 12.39
C PRO A 153 -14.24 15.61 12.77
N VAL A 154 -14.03 15.79 14.08
CA VAL A 154 -12.99 16.67 14.60
C VAL A 154 -11.70 16.26 13.89
N ALA A 155 -11.23 17.13 13.00
CA ALA A 155 -9.96 16.93 12.35
C ALA A 155 -8.93 16.98 13.47
N VAL A 156 -8.46 15.80 13.89
CA VAL A 156 -7.32 15.73 14.80
C VAL A 156 -6.18 16.40 14.04
N GLU A 157 -5.71 17.54 14.56
CA GLU A 157 -4.51 18.18 14.05
C GLU A 157 -3.37 17.16 14.18
N TRP A 158 -2.98 16.60 13.04
CA TRP A 158 -1.82 15.74 12.98
C TRP A 158 -0.58 16.65 13.03
N PRO A 159 0.35 16.47 13.98
CA PRO A 159 1.52 17.32 14.08
C PRO A 159 2.47 17.00 12.92
N ALA A 160 2.20 17.60 11.76
CA ALA A 160 2.91 17.39 10.51
C ALA A 160 4.28 18.10 10.46
N ASN A 161 4.78 18.57 11.60
CA ASN A 161 6.07 19.25 11.68
C ASN A 161 6.93 18.60 12.76
N ILE A 162 8.08 18.06 12.35
CA ILE A 162 9.17 17.70 13.26
C ILE A 162 9.92 18.95 13.71
N SER A 163 10.74 18.81 14.75
CA SER A 163 11.65 19.88 15.16
C SER A 163 12.72 20.15 14.09
N PRO A 164 13.29 21.38 14.02
CA PRO A 164 14.38 21.70 13.10
C PRO A 164 15.55 20.73 13.19
N GLU A 165 15.91 20.29 14.40
CA GLU A 165 17.02 19.37 14.65
C GLU A 165 16.80 17.99 13.99
N ALA A 166 15.55 17.50 14.00
CA ALA A 166 15.21 16.24 13.36
C ALA A 166 15.22 16.36 11.83
N ARG A 167 14.93 17.54 11.28
CA ARG A 167 15.01 17.82 9.84
C ARG A 167 16.48 17.89 9.41
N ASP A 168 17.30 18.61 10.15
CA ASP A 168 18.73 18.73 9.91
C ASP A 168 19.42 17.37 10.01
N LEU A 169 19.05 16.55 10.99
CA LEU A 169 19.56 15.19 11.10
C LEU A 169 19.18 14.34 9.87
N SER A 170 17.93 14.46 9.41
CA SER A 170 17.46 13.73 8.23
C SER A 170 18.24 14.16 6.99
N GLN A 171 18.47 15.47 6.82
CA GLN A 171 19.28 15.99 5.71
C GLN A 171 20.73 15.51 5.81
N ALA A 172 21.36 15.54 6.99
CA ALA A 172 22.72 15.05 7.18
C ALA A 172 22.88 13.56 6.79
N VAL A 173 21.87 12.73 7.08
CA VAL A 173 21.86 11.32 6.63
C VAL A 173 21.71 11.21 5.12
N LEU A 174 20.91 12.08 4.47
CA LEU A 174 20.75 12.10 3.02
C LEU A 174 21.98 12.64 2.29
N ASP A 175 22.66 13.63 2.87
CA ASP A 175 23.90 14.19 2.34
C ASP A 175 24.96 13.11 2.14
N ARG A 176 25.02 12.12 3.04
CA ARG A 176 25.89 10.95 2.88
C ARG A 176 25.68 10.29 1.52
N PHE A 177 24.47 10.25 0.97
CA PHE A 177 24.17 9.61 -0.31
C PHE A 177 24.07 10.61 -1.48
N GLY A 178 24.26 11.90 -1.20
CA GLY A 178 24.07 12.97 -2.18
C GLY A 178 22.60 13.15 -2.55
N LEU A 179 21.71 12.94 -1.58
CA LEU A 179 20.26 13.12 -1.69
C LEU A 179 19.83 14.40 -0.97
N SER A 180 18.69 14.96 -1.35
CA SER A 180 18.06 16.12 -0.68
C SER A 180 16.67 15.76 -0.20
N ILE A 181 16.31 16.17 1.01
CA ILE A 181 14.97 15.95 1.58
C ILE A 181 13.87 16.59 0.73
N ASP A 182 14.16 17.71 0.07
CA ASP A 182 13.19 18.43 -0.75
C ASP A 182 12.85 17.66 -2.04
N ASN A 183 13.72 16.72 -2.44
CA ASN A 183 13.51 15.83 -3.59
C ASN A 183 12.90 14.47 -3.19
N VAL A 184 12.47 14.31 -1.94
CA VAL A 184 11.91 13.05 -1.41
C VAL A 184 10.39 13.14 -1.22
N PRO A 185 9.63 12.69 -2.24
CA PRO A 185 8.25 12.26 -2.17
C PRO A 185 7.78 11.38 -1.00
N PRO A 186 6.78 11.69 -0.15
CA PRO A 186 6.28 12.99 0.31
C PRO A 186 7.24 13.65 1.30
N ASN A 187 7.29 14.98 1.36
CA ASN A 187 8.28 15.73 2.17
C ASN A 187 7.84 16.02 3.62
N VAL A 188 6.80 15.34 4.12
CA VAL A 188 6.33 15.53 5.50
C VAL A 188 6.95 14.50 6.41
N LEU A 189 7.73 15.01 7.37
CA LEU A 189 8.36 14.20 8.38
C LEU A 189 7.50 14.21 9.65
N PHE A 190 7.47 13.07 10.32
CA PHE A 190 6.75 12.87 11.58
C PHE A 190 7.62 12.09 12.55
N GLN A 191 7.72 12.55 13.80
CA GLN A 191 8.55 11.93 14.81
C GLN A 191 7.76 11.70 16.11
N PRO A 192 7.13 10.53 16.28
CA PRO A 192 6.39 10.20 17.49
C PRO A 192 7.30 9.82 18.67
N SER A 193 8.60 9.59 18.42
CA SER A 193 9.56 9.16 19.44
C SER A 193 10.99 9.49 19.05
N ASN A 194 11.92 9.46 20.00
CA ASN A 194 13.33 9.73 19.75
C ASN A 194 14.05 8.62 18.97
N TRP A 195 13.37 7.56 18.55
CA TRP A 195 14.00 6.38 17.93
C TRP A 195 13.86 6.31 16.40
N ARG A 196 12.87 6.99 15.84
CA ARG A 196 12.50 6.90 14.43
C ARG A 196 11.88 8.19 13.94
N ILE A 197 12.27 8.59 12.74
CA ILE A 197 11.59 9.62 11.97
C ILE A 197 10.86 8.91 10.83
N TYR A 198 9.61 9.28 10.62
CA TYR A 198 8.71 8.72 9.62
C TYR A 198 8.50 9.71 8.48
N LEU A 199 8.28 9.18 7.28
CA LEU A 199 7.82 9.91 6.11
C LEU A 199 6.32 9.63 5.95
N VAL A 200 5.49 10.67 5.91
CA VAL A 200 4.03 10.58 5.78
C VAL A 200 3.54 11.48 4.64
N ASN A 201 2.38 11.18 4.07
CA ASN A 201 1.79 12.10 3.09
C ASN A 201 1.26 13.38 3.78
N PRO A 202 1.22 14.53 3.09
CA PRO A 202 0.67 15.77 3.66
C PRO A 202 -0.80 15.67 4.09
N ASP A 203 -1.56 14.82 3.42
CA ASP A 203 -2.96 14.51 3.69
C ASP A 203 -3.14 13.33 4.67
N HIS A 204 -2.06 12.84 5.30
CA HIS A 204 -2.14 11.75 6.28
C HIS A 204 -2.97 12.17 7.48
N ARG A 205 -4.14 11.55 7.63
CA ARG A 205 -5.12 11.78 8.72
C ARG A 205 -5.62 10.42 9.23
N PRO A 206 -4.82 9.70 10.03
CA PRO A 206 -5.22 8.38 10.49
C PRO A 206 -6.40 8.49 11.46
N CYS A 207 -7.23 7.45 11.51
CA CYS A 207 -8.32 7.38 12.47
C CYS A 207 -7.75 7.37 13.90
N PRO A 208 -8.31 8.16 14.85
CA PRO A 208 -7.81 8.17 16.23
C PRO A 208 -8.09 6.86 16.98
N ALA A 209 -9.09 6.09 16.54
CA ALA A 209 -9.45 4.81 17.15
C ALA A 209 -9.91 3.79 16.08
N PRO A 210 -9.40 2.55 16.09
CA PRO A 210 -8.30 2.07 16.94
C PRO A 210 -6.98 2.79 16.63
N THR A 211 -6.06 2.78 17.58
CA THR A 211 -4.72 3.35 17.39
C THR A 211 -4.07 2.69 16.16
N PRO A 212 -3.55 3.47 15.20
CA PRO A 212 -2.89 2.90 14.03
C PRO A 212 -1.65 2.09 14.44
N ASP A 213 -1.48 0.90 13.88
CA ASP A 213 -0.26 0.10 14.04
C ASP A 213 0.97 0.81 13.43
N ALA A 214 0.75 1.61 12.38
CA ALA A 214 1.78 2.40 11.72
C ALA A 214 1.19 3.69 11.12
N SER A 215 2.06 4.69 10.93
CA SER A 215 1.77 5.94 10.22
C SER A 215 2.91 6.25 9.27
N GLY A 216 2.62 6.21 7.96
CA GLY A 216 3.62 6.36 6.92
C GLY A 216 4.71 5.28 6.95
N MET A 217 5.90 5.64 6.49
CA MET A 217 7.05 4.75 6.39
C MET A 217 8.17 5.22 7.33
N ILE A 218 8.84 4.31 8.03
CA ILE A 218 10.06 4.67 8.77
C ILE A 218 11.09 5.18 7.78
N PHE A 219 11.50 6.44 7.93
CA PHE A 219 12.47 7.09 7.07
C PHE A 219 13.89 6.95 7.62
N ILE A 220 14.11 7.45 8.84
CA ILE A 220 15.39 7.43 9.54
C ILE A 220 15.25 6.63 10.82
N LYS A 221 16.19 5.73 11.07
CA LYS A 221 16.41 5.11 12.38
C LYS A 221 17.46 5.93 13.10
N THR A 222 17.06 6.61 14.17
CA THR A 222 17.94 7.45 14.99
C THR A 222 18.58 6.66 16.13
N LYS A 223 17.97 5.54 16.54
CA LYS A 223 18.52 4.64 17.55
C LYS A 223 19.72 3.85 17.01
N GLY A 224 20.89 4.07 17.60
CA GLY A 224 22.16 3.41 17.26
C GLY A 224 23.34 4.35 17.52
N LYS A 225 24.57 3.89 17.22
CA LYS A 225 25.76 4.76 17.31
C LYS A 225 25.69 5.91 16.31
N TYR A 226 25.12 5.67 15.13
CA TYR A 226 24.90 6.66 14.08
C TYR A 226 23.50 6.50 13.47
N PRO A 227 22.77 7.60 13.24
CA PRO A 227 21.50 7.57 12.51
C PRO A 227 21.67 7.07 11.07
N LYS A 228 20.65 6.38 10.55
CA LYS A 228 20.70 5.81 9.19
C LYS A 228 19.35 5.75 8.52
N LEU A 229 19.35 5.70 7.19
CA LEU A 229 18.17 5.34 6.41
C LEU A 229 17.64 3.97 6.83
N SER A 230 16.31 3.85 6.86
CA SER A 230 15.67 2.54 6.91
C SER A 230 15.89 1.79 5.60
N THR A 231 15.74 0.46 5.61
CA THR A 231 15.79 -0.35 4.40
C THR A 231 14.72 0.08 3.38
N ALA A 232 13.50 0.41 3.84
CA ALA A 232 12.43 0.85 2.96
C ALA A 232 12.73 2.22 2.32
N ALA A 233 13.28 3.17 3.08
CA ALA A 233 13.71 4.46 2.55
C ALA A 233 14.86 4.31 1.55
N ALA A 234 15.82 3.42 1.83
CA ALA A 234 16.90 3.08 0.90
C ALA A 234 16.35 2.44 -0.38
N GLN A 235 15.37 1.54 -0.31
CA GLN A 235 14.76 0.91 -1.48
C GLN A 235 14.02 1.92 -2.36
N LEU A 236 13.29 2.87 -1.77
CA LEU A 236 12.53 3.88 -2.51
C LEU A 236 13.41 4.98 -3.13
N PHE A 237 14.37 5.52 -2.37
CA PHE A 237 15.11 6.72 -2.77
C PHE A 237 16.56 6.43 -3.15
N GLY A 238 17.08 5.25 -2.79
CA GLY A 238 18.48 4.91 -2.98
C GLY A 238 18.91 4.84 -4.44
N GLY A 239 17.99 4.65 -5.39
CA GLY A 239 18.28 4.72 -6.83
C GLY A 239 18.73 6.10 -7.31
N GLN A 240 18.39 7.16 -6.57
CA GLN A 240 18.76 8.55 -6.90
C GLN A 240 20.12 8.96 -6.31
N ALA A 241 20.71 8.13 -5.45
CA ALA A 241 21.98 8.46 -4.79
C ALA A 241 23.12 8.66 -5.80
N THR A 242 23.93 9.69 -5.57
CA THR A 242 25.06 10.07 -6.44
C THR A 242 26.41 9.64 -5.86
N ARG A 243 26.43 9.28 -4.57
CA ARG A 243 27.63 8.84 -3.85
C ARG A 243 27.29 7.81 -2.77
N ASN A 244 28.31 7.10 -2.30
CA ASN A 244 28.23 6.08 -1.26
C ASN A 244 27.19 4.99 -1.56
N TYR A 245 27.30 4.41 -2.76
CA TYR A 245 26.60 3.20 -3.17
C TYR A 245 27.58 2.22 -3.82
N LEU A 246 27.21 0.94 -3.86
CA LEU A 246 27.93 -0.12 -4.56
C LEU A 246 26.98 -0.84 -5.50
N GLU A 247 27.44 -1.10 -6.72
CA GLU A 247 26.77 -2.00 -7.66
C GLU A 247 27.29 -3.42 -7.42
N LEU A 248 26.40 -4.28 -6.94
CA LEU A 248 26.70 -5.67 -6.60
C LEU A 248 26.61 -6.57 -7.83
N ASP A 249 27.46 -7.59 -7.87
CA ASP A 249 27.25 -8.76 -8.70
C ASP A 249 26.30 -9.78 -8.05
N ASP A 250 26.02 -10.88 -8.77
CA ASP A 250 25.09 -11.92 -8.31
C ASP A 250 25.56 -12.59 -6.99
N GLN A 251 26.87 -12.79 -6.81
CA GLN A 251 27.43 -13.43 -5.62
C GLN A 251 27.35 -12.48 -4.42
N GLN A 252 27.75 -11.23 -4.59
CA GLN A 252 27.70 -10.20 -3.55
C GLN A 252 26.27 -9.90 -3.13
N ALA A 253 25.32 -9.89 -4.06
CA ALA A 253 23.90 -9.76 -3.74
C ALA A 253 23.41 -10.92 -2.86
N ALA A 254 23.78 -12.17 -3.18
CA ALA A 254 23.45 -13.32 -2.35
C ALA A 254 24.06 -13.22 -0.94
N LEU A 255 25.34 -12.83 -0.83
CA LEU A 255 26.02 -12.62 0.45
C LEU A 255 25.36 -11.51 1.27
N TYR A 256 25.00 -10.39 0.63
CA TYR A 256 24.28 -9.29 1.28
C TYR A 256 22.95 -9.74 1.87
N LEU A 257 22.13 -10.47 1.08
CA LEU A 257 20.82 -10.98 1.50
C LEU A 257 20.96 -12.04 2.62
N ALA A 258 22.02 -12.86 2.57
CA ALA A 258 22.38 -13.82 3.60
C ALA A 258 23.01 -13.18 4.85
N ARG A 259 23.16 -11.85 4.89
CA ARG A 259 23.80 -11.08 5.96
C ARG A 259 25.26 -11.47 6.22
N GLN A 260 25.97 -11.90 5.19
CA GLN A 260 27.40 -12.24 5.25
C GLN A 260 28.25 -11.05 4.83
N GLU A 261 29.48 -10.99 5.35
CA GLU A 261 30.47 -10.01 4.94
C GLU A 261 31.12 -10.43 3.62
N PHE A 262 31.51 -9.44 2.81
CA PHE A 262 32.18 -9.69 1.54
C PHE A 262 33.12 -8.55 1.17
N ASN A 263 34.14 -8.88 0.37
CA ASN A 263 35.09 -7.91 -0.14
C ASN A 263 34.56 -7.25 -1.41
N VAL A 264 34.91 -5.98 -1.59
CA VAL A 264 34.64 -5.23 -2.81
C VAL A 264 35.94 -4.61 -3.34
N PRO A 265 36.22 -4.75 -4.65
CA PRO A 265 37.41 -4.16 -5.26
C PRO A 265 37.29 -2.64 -5.42
N ALA A 266 38.43 -1.99 -5.59
CA ALA A 266 38.54 -0.54 -5.82
C ALA A 266 37.59 0.01 -6.89
N ALA A 267 37.42 -0.72 -7.99
CA ALA A 267 36.57 -0.31 -9.10
C ALA A 267 35.09 -0.17 -8.70
N GLN A 268 34.60 -1.05 -7.81
CA GLN A 268 33.24 -0.98 -7.28
C GLN A 268 33.10 0.11 -6.21
N SER A 269 34.14 0.33 -5.40
CA SER A 269 34.13 1.32 -4.31
C SER A 269 34.44 2.77 -4.75
N ARG A 270 34.55 3.05 -6.05
CA ARG A 270 34.89 4.40 -6.58
C ARG A 270 33.93 5.52 -6.17
N PHE A 271 32.68 5.18 -5.83
CA PHE A 271 31.68 6.14 -5.35
C PHE A 271 31.63 6.23 -3.83
N CYS A 272 32.39 5.40 -3.11
CA CYS A 272 32.51 5.46 -1.66
C CYS A 272 33.51 6.55 -1.26
N THR A 273 33.04 7.50 -0.47
CA THR A 273 33.81 8.67 0.00
C THR A 273 34.56 8.42 1.31
N GLY A 274 34.48 7.20 1.85
CA GLY A 274 35.10 6.83 3.13
C GLY A 274 34.28 5.77 3.90
N PRO A 275 34.73 5.38 5.11
CA PRO A 275 34.05 4.39 5.93
C PRO A 275 32.63 4.84 6.32
N GLY A 276 31.73 3.89 6.51
CA GLY A 276 30.38 4.14 7.02
C GLY A 276 29.28 3.62 6.11
N TYR A 277 28.09 4.21 6.20
CA TYR A 277 26.92 3.70 5.48
C TYR A 277 27.06 3.83 3.97
N VAL A 278 26.61 2.79 3.27
CA VAL A 278 26.64 2.64 1.83
C VAL A 278 25.34 1.96 1.36
N LEU A 279 24.84 2.34 0.19
CA LEU A 279 23.65 1.73 -0.43
C LEU A 279 24.04 0.56 -1.34
N MET A 280 23.39 -0.57 -1.17
CA MET A 280 23.63 -1.75 -2.00
C MET A 280 22.67 -1.74 -3.18
N ARG A 281 23.18 -1.66 -4.40
CA ARG A 281 22.40 -1.71 -5.64
C ARG A 281 22.68 -2.99 -6.40
N TYR A 282 21.66 -3.49 -7.07
CA TYR A 282 21.72 -4.70 -7.86
C TYR A 282 20.73 -4.59 -9.02
N ARG A 283 21.25 -4.68 -10.25
CA ARG A 283 20.46 -4.63 -11.49
C ARG A 283 19.48 -3.44 -11.55
N GLY A 284 19.93 -2.26 -11.14
CA GLY A 284 19.14 -1.03 -11.14
C GLY A 284 18.22 -0.82 -9.93
N PHE A 285 18.19 -1.76 -8.98
CA PHE A 285 17.39 -1.65 -7.75
C PHE A 285 18.27 -1.48 -6.53
N THR A 286 17.86 -0.65 -5.57
CA THR A 286 18.53 -0.59 -4.27
C THR A 286 17.98 -1.68 -3.37
N LEU A 287 18.82 -2.59 -2.87
CA LEU A 287 18.43 -3.66 -1.96
C LEU A 287 18.32 -3.18 -0.51
N GLY A 288 19.16 -2.23 -0.11
CA GLY A 288 19.16 -1.66 1.24
C GLY A 288 20.47 -0.98 1.63
N VAL A 289 20.74 -0.93 2.93
CA VAL A 289 21.93 -0.28 3.52
C VAL A 289 22.93 -1.35 3.98
N ALA A 290 24.22 -1.04 3.89
CA ALA A 290 25.33 -1.78 4.50
C ALA A 290 26.32 -0.79 5.16
N VAL A 291 27.33 -1.32 5.85
CA VAL A 291 28.50 -0.54 6.31
C VAL A 291 29.70 -0.95 5.46
N TYR A 292 30.42 0.04 4.93
CA TYR A 292 31.65 -0.16 4.18
C TYR A 292 32.86 0.24 5.03
N TYR A 293 33.88 -0.61 5.00
CA TYR A 293 35.17 -0.43 5.68
C TYR A 293 36.29 -0.51 4.64
N PRO A 294 36.93 0.61 4.27
CA PRO A 294 38.05 0.57 3.33
C PRO A 294 39.25 -0.18 3.94
N HIS A 295 40.02 -0.88 3.12
CA HIS A 295 41.29 -1.46 3.56
C HIS A 295 42.31 -0.36 3.86
N GLN A 296 43.24 -0.61 4.78
CA GLN A 296 44.24 0.38 5.20
C GLN A 296 45.35 0.59 4.16
N GLU A 297 45.73 -0.47 3.44
CA GLU A 297 46.90 -0.48 2.55
C GLU A 297 46.55 -0.85 1.10
N GLU A 298 45.33 -1.32 0.84
CA GLU A 298 44.88 -1.77 -0.49
C GLU A 298 43.62 -1.03 -0.95
N ALA A 299 43.46 -0.90 -2.27
CA ALA A 299 42.29 -0.27 -2.84
C ALA A 299 41.08 -1.23 -2.84
N GLY A 300 40.00 -0.89 -2.15
CA GLY A 300 38.83 -1.74 -1.95
C GLY A 300 38.34 -1.70 -0.50
N GLY A 301 37.57 -2.68 -0.07
CA GLY A 301 37.19 -2.80 1.33
C GLY A 301 36.25 -3.95 1.64
N ILE A 302 35.87 -4.04 2.90
CA ILE A 302 34.91 -5.03 3.42
C ILE A 302 33.54 -4.36 3.56
N VAL A 303 32.49 -5.08 3.16
CA VAL A 303 31.10 -4.67 3.35
C VAL A 303 30.44 -5.56 4.38
N GLN A 304 29.83 -4.93 5.38
CA GLN A 304 29.01 -5.59 6.38
C GLN A 304 27.52 -5.33 6.12
N SER A 305 26.77 -6.39 5.84
CA SER A 305 25.34 -6.30 5.54
C SER A 305 24.50 -5.83 6.73
N LEU A 306 23.62 -4.85 6.48
CA LEU A 306 22.56 -4.45 7.42
C LEU A 306 21.17 -4.90 6.93
N PHE A 307 21.10 -5.89 6.03
CA PHE A 307 19.83 -6.42 5.51
C PHE A 307 18.93 -6.94 6.65
N PRO A 308 17.62 -6.68 6.71
CA PRO A 308 16.80 -7.05 7.85
C PRO A 308 16.86 -8.55 8.20
N LYS A 309 17.16 -8.90 9.46
CA LYS A 309 17.31 -10.31 9.90
C LYS A 309 16.09 -11.17 9.57
N GLY A 310 14.88 -10.65 9.75
CA GLY A 310 13.64 -11.37 9.46
C GLY A 310 13.35 -11.58 7.97
N TRP A 311 14.11 -10.94 7.07
CA TRP A 311 13.97 -11.08 5.61
C TRP A 311 15.07 -11.96 5.01
N SER A 312 16.10 -12.30 5.80
CA SER A 312 17.19 -13.16 5.36
C SER A 312 16.65 -14.56 5.03
N PRO A 313 16.99 -15.14 3.86
CA PRO A 313 16.63 -16.51 3.53
C PRO A 313 17.37 -17.52 4.42
N VAL A 314 18.52 -17.13 4.97
CA VAL A 314 19.27 -17.91 5.95
C VAL A 314 18.67 -17.63 7.32
N LYS A 315 18.02 -18.64 7.92
CA LYS A 315 17.67 -18.61 9.34
C LYS A 315 18.97 -18.76 10.13
N GLY A 316 19.40 -17.68 10.78
CA GLY A 316 20.51 -17.70 11.74
C GLY A 316 20.12 -18.32 13.07
#